data_AF-A0A8S2YW36-F1
#
_entry.id   AF-A0A8S2YW36-F1
#
_cell.length_a   1.000
_cell.length_b   1.000
_cell.length_c   1.000
_cell.angle_alpha   90.00
_cell.angle_beta   90.00
_cell.angle_gamma   90.00
#
_symmetry.space_group_name_H-M   'P 1'
#
loop_
_entity.id
_entity.type
_entity.pdbx_description
1 polymer ?
#
loop_
_entity_poly.entity_id
_entity_poly.type
_entity_poly.pdbx_seq_one_letter_code
_entity_poly.pdbx_strand_id
1 'polypeptide(L)'
;QNGDCFFTCLYPNCKLEYSTQIIRNLISPILFSRLLIKIQQEEIRLANIPNLEQCQFCTFAAIVDDPNERIFRCLNQECLKETCR
;
A
#
# COMPACT_ATOMS: atom_id res chain seq x y z
N GLN A 1 5.83 7.49 9.34
CA GLN A 1 4.64 6.75 9.80
C GLN A 1 5.11 5.32 9.98
N ASN A 2 4.97 4.75 11.18
CA ASN A 2 5.37 3.37 11.43
C ASN A 2 4.27 2.50 10.86
N GLY A 3 4.58 1.57 9.95
CA GLY A 3 3.62 0.66 9.30
C GLY A 3 2.99 -0.33 10.28
N ASP A 4 2.25 0.20 11.25
CA ASP A 4 1.64 -0.51 12.35
C ASP A 4 0.35 -1.18 11.84
N CYS A 5 0.30 -2.49 12.00
CA CYS A 5 -0.87 -3.30 11.74
C CYS A 5 -1.81 -3.24 12.95
N PHE A 6 -3.02 -2.72 12.76
CA PHE A 6 -4.10 -2.75 13.76
C PHE A 6 -5.12 -3.82 13.38
N PHE A 7 -5.14 -4.93 14.12
CA PHE A 7 -6.15 -5.97 13.97
C PHE A 7 -6.93 -6.12 15.27
N THR A 8 -8.25 -6.04 15.19
CA THR A 8 -9.14 -6.25 16.33
C THR A 8 -9.51 -7.72 16.46
N CYS A 9 -9.80 -8.14 17.69
CA CYS A 9 -10.40 -9.44 17.94
C CYS A 9 -11.69 -9.63 17.13
N LEU A 10 -11.89 -10.82 16.58
CA LEU A 10 -13.06 -11.15 15.75
C LEU A 10 -14.31 -11.47 16.58
N TYR A 11 -14.17 -11.65 17.91
CA TYR A 11 -15.32 -11.95 18.76
C TYR A 11 -16.20 -10.70 18.97
N PRO A 12 -17.54 -10.82 18.88
CA PRO A 12 -18.44 -9.69 19.10
C PRO A 12 -18.17 -9.01 20.45
N ASN A 13 -18.09 -7.67 20.43
CA ASN A 13 -17.82 -6.83 21.61
C ASN A 13 -16.42 -6.96 22.24
N CYS A 14 -15.51 -7.73 21.65
CA CYS A 14 -14.11 -7.73 22.06
C CYS A 14 -13.35 -6.59 21.36
N LYS A 15 -12.76 -5.68 22.14
CA LYS A 15 -11.96 -4.53 21.64
C LYS A 15 -10.45 -4.75 21.74
N LEU A 16 -10.01 -5.98 22.02
CA LEU A 16 -8.60 -6.29 22.09
C LEU A 16 -7.95 -6.11 20.71
N GLU A 17 -6.79 -5.47 20.67
CA GLU A 17 -5.98 -5.30 19.47
C GLU A 17 -4.76 -6.21 19.50
N TYR A 18 -4.42 -6.80 18.36
CA TYR A 18 -3.18 -7.54 18.18
C TYR A 18 -2.08 -6.59 17.76
N SER A 19 -0.95 -6.63 18.48
CA SER A 19 0.23 -5.88 18.07
C SER A 19 0.79 -6.42 16.76
N THR A 20 1.44 -5.55 15.99
CA THR A 20 2.13 -5.94 14.75
C THR A 20 3.18 -7.03 14.97
N GLN A 21 3.81 -7.06 16.15
CA GLN A 21 4.78 -8.10 16.52
C GLN A 21 4.11 -9.48 16.64
N ILE A 22 2.92 -9.55 17.26
CA ILE A 22 2.16 -10.80 17.36
C ILE A 22 1.80 -11.30 15.96
N ILE A 23 1.28 -10.41 15.10
CA ILE A 23 0.90 -10.78 13.73
C ILE A 23 2.11 -11.27 12.94
N ARG A 24 3.25 -10.56 13.02
CA ARG A 24 4.51 -10.96 12.37
C ARG A 24 4.95 -12.37 12.74
N ASN A 25 4.78 -12.75 14.01
CA ASN A 25 5.21 -14.06 14.51
C ASN A 25 4.18 -15.16 14.22
N LEU A 26 2.91 -14.81 13.99
CA LEU A 26 1.82 -15.76 13.74
C LEU A 26 1.78 -16.24 12.29
N ILE A 27 2.17 -15.38 11.34
CA ILE A 27 2.06 -15.65 9.91
C ILE A 27 3.42 -15.82 9.24
N SER A 28 3.44 -16.38 8.03
CA SER A 28 4.69 -16.55 7.29
C SER A 28 5.31 -15.18 6.93
N PRO A 29 6.66 -15.08 6.87
CA PRO A 29 7.33 -13.84 6.47
C PRO A 29 6.85 -13.29 5.13
N ILE A 30 6.56 -14.18 4.17
CA ILE A 30 6.04 -13.79 2.85
C ILE A 30 4.66 -13.14 2.96
N LEU A 31 3.77 -13.72 3.78
CA LEU A 31 2.43 -13.15 3.99
C LEU A 31 2.51 -11.81 4.72
N PHE A 32 3.37 -11.71 5.73
CA PHE A 32 3.59 -10.47 6.47
C PHE A 32 4.11 -9.35 5.58
N SER A 33 5.09 -9.62 4.70
CA SER A 33 5.57 -8.62 3.74
C SER A 33 4.45 -8.14 2.80
N ARG A 34 3.59 -9.04 2.31
CA ARG A 34 2.43 -8.68 1.46
C ARG A 34 1.41 -7.85 2.22
N LEU A 35 1.18 -8.17 3.50
CA LEU A 35 0.28 -7.40 4.36
C LEU A 35 0.77 -5.96 4.53
N LEU A 36 2.06 -5.76 4.84
CA LEU A 36 2.63 -4.42 4.99
C LEU A 36 2.51 -3.59 3.70
N ILE A 37 2.73 -4.21 2.53
CA ILE A 37 2.52 -3.57 1.24
C ILE A 37 1.07 -3.08 1.12
N LYS A 38 0.08 -3.88 1.51
CA LYS A 38 -1.34 -3.51 1.44
C LYS A 38 -1.70 -2.37 2.38
N ILE A 39 -1.17 -2.38 3.60
CA ILE A 39 -1.36 -1.27 4.56
C ILE A 39 -0.79 0.02 3.99
N GLN A 40 0.45 -0.02 3.46
CA GLN A 40 1.06 1.17 2.87
C GLN A 40 0.26 1.73 1.69
N GLN A 41 -0.28 0.85 0.84
CA GLN A 41 -1.14 1.26 -0.27
C GLN A 41 -2.41 1.96 0.22
N GLU A 42 -3.02 1.44 1.30
CA GLU A 42 -4.22 2.02 1.88
C GLU A 42 -3.95 3.36 2.56
N GLU A 43 -2.82 3.52 3.26
CA GLU A 43 -2.38 4.79 3.83
C GLU A 43 -2.24 5.87 2.74
N ILE A 44 -1.58 5.52 1.63
CA ILE A 44 -1.42 6.41 0.48
C ILE A 44 -2.78 6.79 -0.12
N ARG A 45 -3.68 5.81 -0.26
CA ARG A 45 -5.04 6.04 -0.77
C ARG A 45 -5.83 6.98 0.14
N LEU A 46 -5.76 6.79 1.45
CA LEU A 46 -6.46 7.60 2.45
C LEU A 46 -5.90 9.02 2.57
N ALA A 47 -4.63 9.23 2.23
CA ALA A 47 -4.02 10.55 2.21
C ALA A 47 -4.59 11.48 1.12
N ASN A 48 -5.36 10.96 0.15
CA ASN A 48 -5.99 11.72 -0.93
C ASN A 48 -5.01 12.70 -1.61
N ILE A 49 -3.81 12.23 -1.92
CA ILE A 49 -2.74 13.05 -2.50
C ILE A 49 -3.17 13.52 -3.90
N PRO A 50 -3.22 14.84 -4.17
CA PRO A 50 -3.59 15.37 -5.48
C PRO A 50 -2.66 14.86 -6.59
N ASN A 51 -3.24 14.60 -7.77
CA ASN A 51 -2.53 14.13 -8.97
C ASN A 51 -1.70 12.85 -8.76
N LEU A 52 -1.96 12.10 -7.68
CA LEU A 52 -1.29 10.83 -7.45
C LEU A 52 -1.88 9.76 -8.37
N GLU A 53 -1.03 9.17 -9.18
CA GLU A 53 -1.36 8.03 -10.02
C GLU A 53 -0.58 6.80 -9.63
N GLN A 54 -1.25 5.65 -9.70
CA GLN A 54 -0.68 4.37 -9.34
C GLN A 54 -0.43 3.52 -10.60
N CYS A 55 0.73 2.88 -10.64
CA CYS A 55 1.05 1.91 -11.68
C CYS A 55 0.05 0.75 -11.65
N GLN A 56 -0.48 0.38 -12.81
CA GLN A 56 -1.45 -0.73 -12.94
C GLN A 56 -0.82 -2.12 -12.76
N PHE A 57 0.51 -2.21 -12.69
CA PHE A 57 1.24 -3.49 -12.69
C PHE A 57 2.07 -3.76 -11.43
N CYS A 58 2.26 -2.76 -10.58
CA CYS A 58 3.01 -2.91 -9.34
C CYS A 58 2.51 -1.92 -8.28
N THR A 59 3.20 -1.82 -7.15
CA THR A 59 2.81 -0.95 -6.04
C THR A 59 3.33 0.48 -6.14
N PHE A 60 4.07 0.81 -7.21
CA PHE A 60 4.61 2.15 -7.44
C PHE A 60 3.48 3.16 -7.68
N ALA A 61 3.61 4.34 -7.08
CA ALA A 61 2.75 5.48 -7.31
C ALA A 61 3.62 6.74 -7.41
N ALA A 62 3.18 7.70 -8.22
CA ALA A 62 3.86 8.97 -8.43
C ALA A 62 2.84 10.09 -8.64
N ILE A 63 3.23 11.30 -8.29
CA ILE A 63 2.45 12.50 -8.57
C ILE A 63 2.75 12.92 -10.01
N VAL A 64 1.70 13.09 -10.82
CA VAL A 64 1.82 13.51 -12.23
C VAL A 64 1.09 14.84 -12.42
N ASP A 65 1.82 15.94 -12.18
CA ASP A 65 1.25 17.28 -12.12
C ASP A 65 0.90 17.89 -13.50
N ASP A 66 1.57 17.48 -14.58
CA ASP A 66 1.23 17.97 -15.91
C ASP A 66 -0.09 17.33 -16.38
N PRO A 67 -1.17 18.10 -16.57
CA PRO A 67 -2.44 17.57 -17.06
C PRO A 67 -2.36 17.16 -18.54
N ASN A 68 -1.34 17.58 -19.28
CA ASN A 68 -1.13 17.22 -20.69
C ASN A 68 -0.29 15.95 -20.86
N GLU A 69 0.38 15.50 -19.81
CA GLU A 69 1.09 14.22 -19.85
C GLU A 69 0.06 13.11 -20.08
N ARG A 70 0.24 12.30 -21.11
CA ARG A 70 -0.71 11.23 -21.48
C ARG A 70 -0.17 9.85 -21.13
N ILE A 71 1.11 9.77 -20.76
CA ILE A 71 1.79 8.53 -20.48
C ILE A 71 2.23 8.52 -19.02
N PHE A 72 1.75 7.55 -18.26
CA PHE A 72 2.31 7.26 -16.95
C PHE A 72 3.56 6.38 -17.12
N ARG A 73 4.68 6.82 -16.57
CA ARG A 73 5.95 6.09 -16.59
C ARG A 73 6.27 5.54 -15.21
N CYS A 74 6.23 4.22 -15.06
CA CYS A 74 6.61 3.58 -13.81
C CYS A 74 8.11 3.68 -13.58
N LEU A 75 8.54 4.27 -12.45
CA LEU A 75 9.97 4.40 -12.10
C LEU A 75 10.47 3.28 -11.18
N ASN A 76 9.64 2.28 -10.89
CA ASN A 76 10.10 1.07 -10.23
C ASN A 76 11.01 0.28 -11.20
N GLN A 77 12.28 0.09 -10.82
CA GLN A 77 13.31 -0.58 -11.61
C GLN A 77 12.96 -2.02 -12.02
N GLU A 78 12.10 -2.70 -11.25
CA GLU A 78 11.63 -4.05 -11.57
C GLU A 78 10.45 -4.06 -12.54
N CYS A 79 9.73 -2.93 -12.69
CA CYS A 79 8.51 -2.85 -13.47
C CYS A 79 8.71 -2.09 -14.79
N LEU A 80 9.15 -0.82 -14.72
CA LEU A 80 9.44 0.08 -15.85
C LEU A 80 8.38 0.16 -16.96
N LYS A 81 7.14 -0.26 -16.71
CA LYS A 81 6.06 -0.22 -17.69
C LYS A 81 5.55 1.21 -17.90
N GLU A 82 5.11 1.46 -19.12
CA GLU A 82 4.43 2.69 -19.52
C GLU A 82 2.97 2.39 -19.87
N THR A 83 2.04 3.24 -19.43
CA THR A 83 0.61 3.10 -19.70
C THR A 83 0.03 4.43 -20.16
N CYS A 84 -0.99 4.37 -21.02
CA CYS A 84 -1.86 5.51 -21.24
C CYS A 84 -2.53 5.88 -19.91
N ARG A 85 -2.50 7.16 -19.56
CA ARG A 85 -3.29 7.74 -18.47
C ARG A 85 -4.77 7.75 -18.85
#